data_AF-K1TJF3-F1
#
_entry.id   AF-K1TJF3-F1
#
_cell.length_a   1.000
_cell.length_b   1.000
_cell.length_c   1.000
_cell.angle_alpha   90.00
_cell.angle_beta   90.00
_cell.angle_gamma   90.00
#
_symmetry.space_group_name_H-M   'P 1'
#
loop_
_entity.id
_entity.type
_entity.pdbx_description
1 polymer ?
#
loop_
_entity_poly.entity_id
_entity_poly.type
_entity_poly.pdbx_seq_one_letter_code
_entity_poly.pdbx_strand_id
1 'polypeptide(L)'
;MSPYQHGEVYVTEDGAETDLDLGHYERFIDEDLNKYSNLTTGKVYWNVLNKERRGEYLGETVQVIPHITNEIKDFIYSVGSKTNADVVITPPSALSCVSAAPAKWARRTYKEGRLVL
;
A
#
# COMPACT_ATOMS: atom_id res chain seq x y z
N MET A 1 11.09 9.70 10.95
CA MET A 1 11.61 10.64 9.93
C MET A 1 11.69 12.02 10.56
N SER A 2 12.64 12.89 10.19
CA SER A 2 12.70 14.25 10.77
C SER A 2 11.50 15.08 10.28
N PRO A 3 10.65 15.60 11.18
CA PRO A 3 9.46 16.36 10.77
C PRO A 3 9.79 17.60 9.92
N TYR A 4 10.97 18.18 10.15
CA TYR A 4 11.44 19.36 9.41
C TYR A 4 11.73 19.09 7.92
N GLN A 5 12.05 17.84 7.57
CA GLN A 5 12.45 17.48 6.20
C GLN A 5 11.35 16.74 5.45
N HIS A 6 10.46 16.06 6.18
CA HIS A 6 9.50 15.12 5.61
C HIS A 6 8.04 15.48 5.92
N GLY A 7 7.81 16.57 6.65
CA GLY A 7 6.48 16.93 7.13
C GLY A 7 6.11 16.23 8.42
N GLU A 8 4.95 16.58 8.95
CA GLU A 8 4.41 16.01 10.19
C GLU A 8 4.06 14.53 10.01
N VAL A 9 4.09 13.79 11.12
CA VAL A 9 3.60 12.41 11.18
C VAL A 9 2.14 12.45 11.55
N TYR A 10 1.29 11.80 10.75
CA TYR A 10 -0.11 11.61 11.07
C TYR A 10 -0.30 10.35 11.91
N VAL A 11 -1.18 10.39 12.89
CA VAL A 11 -1.50 9.23 13.73
C VAL A 11 -2.98 8.94 13.58
N THR A 12 -3.29 7.73 13.11
CA THR A 12 -4.67 7.23 12.97
C THR A 12 -5.18 6.69 14.31
N GLU A 13 -6.51 6.56 14.45
CA GLU A 13 -7.16 6.06 15.67
C GLU A 13 -6.68 4.64 16.07
N ASP A 14 -6.23 3.83 15.11
CA ASP A 14 -5.68 2.49 15.38
C ASP A 14 -4.19 2.49 15.78
N GLY A 15 -3.62 3.69 15.98
CA GLY A 15 -2.26 3.91 16.46
C GLY A 15 -1.19 3.76 15.37
N ALA A 16 -1.55 3.71 14.09
CA ALA A 16 -0.57 3.70 13.02
C ALA A 16 -0.03 5.10 12.73
N GLU A 17 1.31 5.21 12.76
CA GLU A 17 2.06 6.37 12.29
C GLU A 17 2.15 6.35 10.75
N THR A 18 1.62 7.39 10.12
CA THR A 18 1.52 7.50 8.66
C THR A 18 1.99 8.86 8.16
N ASP A 19 2.04 9.00 6.85
CA ASP A 19 2.32 10.28 6.19
C ASP A 19 1.16 11.27 6.42
N LEU A 20 1.45 12.57 6.34
CA LEU A 20 0.51 13.68 6.47
C LEU A 20 -0.61 13.63 5.42
N ASP A 21 -0.36 12.98 4.28
CA ASP A 21 -1.33 12.76 3.22
C ASP A 21 -2.59 12.05 3.72
N LEU A 22 -2.49 11.10 4.67
CA LEU A 22 -3.67 10.44 5.23
C LEU A 22 -4.58 11.42 5.97
N GLY A 23 -4.01 12.35 6.73
CA GLY A 23 -4.78 13.40 7.39
C GLY A 23 -5.44 14.38 6.42
N HIS A 24 -4.92 14.52 5.19
CA HIS A 24 -5.65 15.24 4.13
C HIS A 24 -6.85 14.46 3.63
N TYR A 25 -6.70 13.14 3.42
CA TYR A 25 -7.80 12.30 2.96
C TYR A 25 -8.92 12.25 3.99
N GLU A 26 -8.63 11.94 5.26
CA GLU A 26 -9.64 11.90 6.34
C GLU A 26 -10.46 13.19 6.42
N ARG A 27 -9.79 14.35 6.39
CA ARG A 27 -10.47 15.66 6.40
C ARG A 27 -11.35 15.93 5.18
N PHE A 28 -11.05 15.31 4.04
CA PHE A 28 -11.79 15.54 2.80
C PHE A 28 -12.98 14.58 2.65
N ILE A 29 -12.81 13.32 3.08
CA ILE A 29 -13.84 12.28 2.96
C ILE A 29 -14.72 12.15 4.21
N ASP A 30 -14.32 12.77 5.33
CA ASP A 30 -15.01 12.73 6.63
C ASP A 30 -15.19 11.30 7.17
N GLU A 31 -14.17 10.44 6.97
CA GLU A 31 -14.13 9.05 7.44
C GLU A 31 -12.75 8.74 8.03
N ASP A 32 -12.74 7.93 9.09
CA ASP A 32 -11.51 7.49 9.76
C ASP A 32 -10.78 6.45 8.90
N LEU A 33 -9.53 6.75 8.53
CA LEU A 33 -8.64 5.80 7.87
C LEU A 33 -7.91 4.95 8.91
N ASN A 34 -7.38 3.82 8.45
CA ASN A 34 -6.72 2.85 9.31
C ASN A 34 -5.33 2.52 8.76
N LYS A 35 -4.58 1.68 9.49
CA LYS A 35 -3.25 1.19 9.09
C LYS A 35 -3.18 0.45 7.76
N TYR A 36 -4.31 0.06 7.18
CA TYR A 36 -4.40 -0.55 5.86
C TYR A 36 -4.53 0.51 4.75
N SER A 37 -4.77 1.78 5.09
CA SER A 37 -4.80 2.87 4.11
C SER A 37 -3.40 3.38 3.73
N ASN A 38 -2.34 2.89 4.40
CA ASN A 38 -0.95 3.23 4.10
C ASN A 38 -0.10 1.99 3.75
N LEU A 39 0.60 2.05 2.61
CA LEU A 39 1.49 1.00 2.11
C LEU A 39 2.86 1.58 1.72
N THR A 40 3.91 1.07 2.34
CA THR A 40 5.30 1.51 2.08
C THR A 40 6.13 0.42 1.41
N THR A 41 7.19 0.81 0.68
CA THR A 41 8.19 -0.11 0.10
C THR A 41 8.69 -1.04 1.20
N GLY A 42 9.05 -0.47 2.35
CA GLY A 42 9.53 -1.23 3.50
C GLY A 42 8.56 -2.33 3.90
N LYS A 43 7.26 -2.00 4.02
CA LYS A 43 6.20 -2.96 4.37
C LYS A 43 6.04 -4.06 3.32
N VAL A 44 6.04 -3.70 2.03
CA VAL A 44 5.92 -4.68 0.92
C VAL A 44 7.11 -5.65 0.92
N TYR A 45 8.34 -5.13 0.94
CA TYR A 45 9.54 -5.97 0.92
C TYR A 45 9.66 -6.80 2.20
N TRP A 46 9.31 -6.23 3.35
CA TRP A 46 9.28 -6.97 4.61
C TRP A 46 8.33 -8.16 4.56
N ASN A 47 7.12 -7.97 4.03
CA ASN A 47 6.16 -9.05 3.88
C ASN A 47 6.67 -10.14 2.94
N VAL A 48 7.16 -9.76 1.76
CA VAL A 48 7.66 -10.71 0.75
C VAL A 48 8.88 -11.49 1.27
N LEU A 49 9.83 -10.83 1.93
CA LEU A 49 10.97 -11.51 2.54
C LEU A 49 10.54 -12.48 3.65
N ASN A 50 9.55 -12.12 4.46
CA ASN A 50 9.04 -13.03 5.47
C ASN A 50 8.28 -14.22 4.88
N LYS A 51 7.52 -14.04 3.79
CA LYS A 51 6.88 -15.13 3.05
C LYS A 51 7.92 -16.09 2.46
N GLU A 52 8.99 -15.53 1.90
CA GLU A 52 10.13 -16.30 1.38
C GLU A 52 10.78 -17.14 2.47
N ARG A 53 11.11 -16.53 3.62
CA ARG A 53 11.72 -17.25 4.75
C ARG A 53 10.82 -18.32 5.36
N ARG A 54 9.50 -18.24 5.18
CA ARG A 54 8.54 -19.29 5.57
C ARG A 54 8.38 -20.39 4.53
N GLY A 55 9.00 -20.25 3.36
CA GLY A 55 8.89 -21.21 2.26
C GLY A 55 7.61 -21.09 1.43
N GLU A 56 6.88 -19.97 1.52
CA GLU A 56 5.61 -19.78 0.77
C GLU A 56 5.82 -19.74 -0.75
N TYR A 57 7.04 -19.41 -1.21
CA TYR A 57 7.42 -19.43 -2.62
C TYR A 57 8.05 -20.77 -3.06
N LEU A 58 7.96 -21.83 -2.25
CA LEU A 58 8.39 -23.20 -2.61
C LEU A 58 9.84 -23.32 -3.13
N GLY A 59 10.73 -22.42 -2.71
CA GLY A 59 12.12 -22.38 -3.15
C GLY A 59 12.36 -21.68 -4.49
N GLU A 60 11.33 -21.06 -5.08
CA GLU A 60 11.48 -20.23 -6.27
C GLU A 60 12.21 -18.91 -5.96
N THR A 61 12.87 -18.36 -6.99
CA THR A 61 13.53 -17.06 -6.87
C THR A 61 12.51 -15.94 -6.72
N VAL A 62 12.59 -15.20 -5.62
CA VAL A 62 11.76 -14.01 -5.42
C VAL A 62 12.23 -12.87 -6.32
N GLN A 63 11.30 -12.37 -7.11
CA GLN A 63 11.49 -11.35 -8.12
C GLN A 63 10.54 -10.17 -7.92
N VAL A 64 10.92 -8.99 -8.42
CA VAL A 64 10.06 -7.80 -8.39
C VAL A 64 8.74 -8.06 -9.12
N ILE A 65 8.80 -8.71 -10.28
CA ILE A 65 7.63 -9.24 -10.98
C ILE A 65 7.79 -10.76 -10.98
N PRO A 66 6.79 -11.54 -10.54
CA PRO A 66 5.46 -11.12 -10.10
C PRO A 66 5.32 -10.88 -8.58
N HIS A 67 6.29 -11.25 -7.75
CA HIS A 67 6.08 -11.37 -6.30
C HIS A 67 5.81 -10.04 -5.58
N ILE A 68 6.64 -9.01 -5.82
CA ILE A 68 6.45 -7.68 -5.22
C ILE A 68 5.18 -7.03 -5.79
N THR A 69 4.94 -7.15 -7.09
CA THR A 69 3.76 -6.54 -7.73
C THR A 69 2.46 -7.23 -7.32
N ASN A 70 2.48 -8.54 -7.05
CA ASN A 70 1.33 -9.26 -6.50
C ASN A 70 1.08 -8.87 -5.04
N GLU A 71 2.10 -8.74 -4.19
CA GLU A 71 1.92 -8.25 -2.82
C GLU A 71 1.23 -6.87 -2.79
N ILE A 72 1.60 -5.96 -3.71
CA ILE A 72 0.95 -4.66 -3.85
C ILE A 72 -0.53 -4.81 -4.25
N LYS A 73 -0.84 -5.70 -5.20
CA LYS A 73 -2.22 -5.95 -5.63
C LYS A 73 -3.06 -6.55 -4.50
N ASP A 74 -2.53 -7.57 -3.84
CA ASP A 74 -3.19 -8.28 -2.75
C ASP A 74 -3.52 -7.30 -1.61
N PHE A 75 -2.61 -6.38 -1.33
CA PHE A 75 -2.86 -5.31 -0.38
C PHE A 75 -4.06 -4.44 -0.80
N ILE A 76 -4.08 -3.93 -2.03
CA ILE A 76 -5.17 -3.07 -2.54
C ILE A 76 -6.52 -3.83 -2.49
N TYR A 77 -6.56 -5.10 -2.90
CA TYR A 77 -7.77 -5.92 -2.79
C TYR A 77 -8.19 -6.16 -1.34
N SER A 78 -7.23 -6.33 -0.44
CA SER A 78 -7.51 -6.50 0.98
C SER A 78 -8.11 -5.24 1.62
N VAL A 79 -7.73 -4.05 1.15
CA VAL A 79 -8.29 -2.78 1.63
C VAL A 79 -9.77 -2.72 1.27
N GLY A 80 -10.10 -2.87 -0.01
CA GLY A 80 -11.50 -2.80 -0.46
C GLY A 80 -12.42 -3.81 0.23
N SER A 81 -11.93 -5.03 0.47
CA SER A 81 -12.70 -6.06 1.19
C SER A 81 -12.86 -5.79 2.69
N LYS A 82 -11.86 -5.19 3.35
CA LYS A 82 -11.91 -4.89 4.79
C LYS A 82 -12.73 -3.65 5.12
N THR A 83 -12.72 -2.64 4.26
CA THR A 83 -13.48 -1.41 4.45
C THR A 83 -14.87 -1.47 3.85
N ASN A 84 -15.21 -2.56 3.14
CA ASN A 84 -16.46 -2.69 2.37
C ASN A 84 -16.71 -1.49 1.45
N ALA A 85 -15.64 -0.95 0.86
CA ALA A 85 -15.69 0.24 0.04
C ALA A 85 -16.15 -0.09 -1.39
N ASP A 86 -17.08 0.69 -1.92
CA ASP A 86 -17.50 0.59 -3.33
C ASP A 86 -16.39 1.03 -4.29
N VAL A 87 -15.59 2.02 -3.87
CA VAL A 87 -14.49 2.59 -4.66
C VAL A 87 -13.27 2.77 -3.76
N VAL A 88 -12.11 2.30 -4.23
CA VAL A 88 -10.81 2.50 -3.57
C VAL A 88 -9.96 3.42 -4.43
N ILE A 89 -9.72 4.64 -3.97
CA ILE A 89 -8.85 5.60 -4.64
C ILE A 89 -7.41 5.34 -4.19
N THR A 90 -6.52 5.11 -5.15
CA THR A 90 -5.13 4.77 -4.87
C THR A 90 -4.19 5.78 -5.53
N PRO A 91 -3.91 6.92 -4.86
CA PRO A 91 -3.08 7.96 -5.44
C PRO A 91 -1.62 7.48 -5.55
N PRO A 92 -0.88 7.94 -6.57
CA PRO A 92 0.54 7.63 -6.69
C PRO A 92 1.36 8.06 -5.47
N SER A 93 0.89 9.05 -4.69
CA SER A 93 1.54 9.50 -3.44
C SER A 93 1.32 8.51 -2.29
N ALA A 94 0.16 7.87 -2.16
CA ALA A 94 -0.05 6.78 -1.20
C ALA A 94 0.78 5.53 -1.54
N LEU A 95 1.13 5.33 -2.82
CA LEU A 95 2.17 4.39 -3.24
C LEU A 95 3.56 4.99 -3.33
N SER A 96 3.79 6.28 -3.08
CA SER A 96 5.12 6.89 -3.23
C SER A 96 6.11 6.41 -2.19
N CYS A 97 5.58 5.86 -1.09
CA CYS A 97 6.36 5.10 -0.15
C CYS A 97 6.87 3.78 -0.77
N VAL A 98 6.23 3.25 -1.83
CA VAL A 98 6.65 2.14 -2.72
C VAL A 98 7.44 2.70 -3.92
N SER A 99 8.53 2.07 -4.35
CA SER A 99 9.24 2.53 -5.55
C SER A 99 8.27 2.63 -6.76
N ALA A 100 8.35 3.75 -7.50
CA ALA A 100 7.33 4.12 -8.47
C ALA A 100 7.16 3.11 -9.62
N ALA A 101 8.20 2.35 -9.98
CA ALA A 101 8.16 1.41 -11.09
C ALA A 101 7.35 0.13 -10.78
N PRO A 102 7.59 -0.62 -9.68
CA PRO A 102 6.74 -1.73 -9.25
C PRO A 102 5.28 -1.31 -9.04
N ALA A 103 5.05 -0.16 -8.40
CA ALA A 103 3.72 0.41 -8.18
C ALA A 103 2.95 0.65 -9.49
N LYS A 104 3.59 1.31 -10.46
CA LYS A 104 3.00 1.56 -11.79
C LYS A 104 2.72 0.26 -12.55
N TRP A 105 3.61 -0.73 -12.45
CA TRP A 105 3.41 -2.02 -13.11
C TRP A 105 2.26 -2.83 -12.49
N ALA A 106 2.17 -2.85 -11.16
CA ALA A 106 1.06 -3.47 -10.43
C ALA A 106 -0.27 -2.85 -10.87
N ARG A 107 -0.34 -1.51 -10.97
CA ARG A 107 -1.53 -0.79 -11.44
C ARG A 107 -1.87 -1.07 -12.91
N ARG A 108 -0.87 -1.18 -13.79
CA ARG A 108 -1.09 -1.50 -15.21
C ARG A 108 -1.77 -2.86 -15.36
N THR A 109 -1.27 -3.87 -14.65
CA THR A 109 -1.84 -5.22 -14.67
C THR A 109 -3.11 -5.33 -13.83
N TYR A 110 -3.36 -4.40 -12.91
CA TYR A 110 -4.64 -4.27 -12.18
C TYR A 110 -5.77 -3.77 -13.10
N LYS A 111 -5.50 -2.80 -13.99
CA LYS A 111 -6.50 -2.24 -14.92
C LYS A 111 -7.08 -3.24 -15.92
N GLU A 112 -6.43 -4.39 -16.13
CA GLU A 112 -6.95 -5.48 -16.97
C GLU A 112 -8.03 -6.32 -16.24
N GLY A 113 -8.22 -6.13 -14.91
CA GLY A 113 -9.12 -6.95 -14.08
C GLY A 113 -10.38 -6.26 -13.51
N ARG A 114 -10.38 -4.95 -13.25
CA ARG A 114 -11.56 -4.11 -12.88
C ARG A 114 -11.10 -2.64 -12.68
N LEU A 115 -12.01 -1.68 -12.93
CA LEU A 115 -11.89 -0.22 -12.65
C LEU A 115 -11.33 0.02 -11.21
N VAL A 116 -10.57 1.06 -10.83
CA VAL A 116 -10.91 2.51 -10.77
C VAL A 116 -9.62 3.38 -10.65
N LEU A 117 -9.82 4.70 -10.84
CA LEU A 117 -8.94 5.90 -10.84
C LEU A 117 -7.98 6.09 -9.64
#